data_AF-A0A3D2M2E9-F1
#
_entry.id   AF-A0A3D2M2E9-F1
#
_cell.length_a   1.000
_cell.length_b   1.000
_cell.length_c   1.000
_cell.angle_alpha   90.00
_cell.angle_beta   90.00
_cell.angle_gamma   90.00
#
_symmetry.space_group_name_H-M   'P 1'
#
loop_
_entity.id
_entity.type
_entity.pdbx_description
1 polymer ?
#
loop_
_entity_poly.entity_id
_entity_poly.type
_entity_poly.pdbx_seq_one_letter_code
_entity_poly.pdbx_strand_id
1 'polypeptide(L)'
;MEAEKKLPKAIILFPVFIPAVIVMLLLVIGTISNPDLAGEVFSSTLAFITTNFGWFYMLSVAFFLVFIVGIAMTPWGSIKLGPDHAEPQYSFPAWFAMLFSAGYGIALLFFGVAE
;
A
#
# COMPACT_ATOMS: atom_id res chain seq x y z
N MET A 1 -3.63 40.21 7.92
CA MET A 1 -3.19 39.52 9.15
C MET A 1 -3.45 38.04 8.95
N GLU A 2 -2.52 37.38 8.27
CA GLU A 2 -2.58 35.94 8.01
C GLU A 2 -2.18 35.23 9.31
N ALA A 3 -3.08 34.42 9.86
CA ALA A 3 -2.81 33.67 11.08
C ALA A 3 -1.70 32.65 10.80
N GLU A 4 -0.58 32.80 11.51
CA GLU A 4 0.54 31.87 11.51
C GLU A 4 0.03 30.47 11.90
N LYS A 5 -0.20 29.61 10.91
CA LYS A 5 -0.62 28.23 11.10
C LYS A 5 0.58 27.46 11.65
N LYS A 6 0.70 27.42 12.98
CA LYS A 6 1.73 26.64 13.68
C LYS A 6 1.77 25.23 13.11
N LEU A 7 2.86 24.90 12.43
CA LEU A 7 3.10 23.55 11.91
C LEU A 7 2.98 22.57 13.07
N PRO A 8 2.19 21.49 12.93
CA PRO A 8 2.05 20.51 14.00
C PRO A 8 3.45 19.95 14.31
N LYS A 9 3.81 19.91 15.60
CA LYS A 9 5.01 19.17 16.04
C LYS A 9 4.92 17.76 15.47
N ALA A 10 5.93 17.33 14.74
CA ALA A 10 6.04 15.93 14.33
C ALA A 10 6.14 15.08 15.59
N ILE A 11 5.02 14.48 16.01
CA ILE A 11 4.96 13.59 17.17
C ILE A 11 5.33 12.21 16.64
N ILE A 12 6.56 11.77 16.90
CA ILE A 12 6.92 10.37 16.69
C ILE A 12 6.13 9.54 17.70
N LEU A 13 5.29 8.64 17.18
CA LEU A 13 4.55 7.68 18.00
C LEU A 13 5.50 6.55 18.41
N PHE A 14 6.27 6.77 19.48
CA PHE A 14 7.22 5.79 20.01
C PHE A 14 6.64 4.37 20.21
N PRO A 15 5.37 4.17 20.64
CA PRO A 15 4.78 2.83 20.77
C PRO A 15 4.71 2.04 19.45
N VAL A 16 4.66 2.73 18.31
CA VAL A 16 4.63 2.09 16.98
C VAL A 16 6.02 2.10 16.34
N PHE A 17 6.75 3.19 16.52
CA PHE A 17 8.07 3.38 15.91
C PHE A 17 9.10 2.37 16.43
N ILE A 18 9.17 2.15 17.74
CA ILE A 18 10.20 1.28 18.33
C ILE A 18 10.02 -0.19 17.88
N PRO A 19 8.83 -0.80 17.97
CA PRO A 19 8.64 -2.17 17.48
C PRO A 19 8.93 -2.32 15.98
N ALA A 20 8.50 -1.35 15.16
CA ALA A 20 8.75 -1.40 13.72
C ALA A 20 10.25 -1.37 13.39
N VAL A 21 11.02 -0.51 14.06
CA VAL A 21 12.48 -0.42 13.88
C VAL A 21 13.17 -1.70 14.37
N ILE A 22 12.76 -2.26 15.50
CA ILE A 22 13.34 -3.50 16.01
C ILE A 22 13.11 -4.65 15.02
N VAL A 23 11.89 -4.84 14.53
CA VAL A 23 11.57 -5.90 13.57
C VAL A 23 12.36 -5.69 12.27
N MET A 24 12.43 -4.46 11.77
CA MET A 24 13.23 -4.14 10.58
C MET A 24 14.71 -4.48 10.76
N LEU A 25 15.33 -4.04 11.87
CA LEU A 25 16.74 -4.30 12.14
C LEU A 25 17.02 -5.81 12.30
N LEU A 26 16.14 -6.55 12.97
CA LEU A 26 16.28 -8.00 13.11
C LEU A 26 16.22 -8.71 11.76
N LEU A 27 15.31 -8.30 10.86
CA LEU A 27 15.24 -8.86 9.51
C LEU A 27 16.48 -8.52 8.67
N VAL A 28 16.97 -7.28 8.74
CA VAL A 28 18.18 -6.86 8.01
C VAL A 28 19.41 -7.60 8.51
N ILE A 29 19.62 -7.64 9.83
CA ILE A 29 20.78 -8.33 10.42
C ILE A 29 20.68 -9.85 10.17
N GLY A 30 19.49 -10.43 10.30
CA GLY A 30 19.26 -11.86 10.06
C GLY A 30 19.54 -12.26 8.61
N THR A 31 19.09 -11.47 7.64
CA THR A 31 19.32 -11.75 6.21
C THR A 31 20.77 -11.56 5.80
N ILE A 32 21.46 -10.55 6.33
CA ILE A 32 22.90 -10.32 6.03
C ILE A 32 23.79 -11.38 6.68
N SER A 33 23.44 -11.88 7.85
CA SER A 33 24.28 -12.84 8.59
C SER A 33 24.36 -14.20 7.90
N ASN A 34 23.27 -14.66 7.26
CA ASN A 34 23.26 -15.89 6.47
C ASN A 34 22.23 -15.82 5.33
N PRO A 35 22.65 -15.34 4.14
CA PRO A 35 21.76 -15.16 3.00
C PRO A 35 21.14 -16.46 2.48
N ASP A 36 21.86 -17.57 2.52
CA ASP A 36 21.40 -18.87 1.99
C ASP A 36 20.24 -19.42 2.83
N LEU A 37 20.41 -19.43 4.16
CA LEU A 37 19.34 -19.82 5.08
C LEU A 37 18.14 -18.89 4.99
N ALA A 38 18.37 -17.57 4.85
CA ALA A 38 17.29 -16.61 4.67
C ALA A 38 16.48 -16.89 3.40
N GLY A 39 17.16 -17.19 2.29
CA GLY A 39 16.53 -17.57 1.02
C GLY A 39 15.69 -18.83 1.14
N GLU A 40 16.22 -19.88 1.79
CA GLU A 40 15.49 -21.13 2.03
C GLU A 40 14.22 -20.91 2.87
N VAL A 41 14.35 -20.16 3.98
CA VAL A 41 13.22 -19.83 4.85
C VAL A 41 12.16 -19.01 4.10
N PHE A 42 12.56 -18.00 3.33
CA PHE A 42 11.62 -17.18 2.56
C PHE A 42 10.91 -17.98 1.48
N SER A 43 11.62 -18.84 0.76
CA SER A 43 11.04 -19.71 -0.27
C SER A 43 10.05 -20.72 0.34
N SER A 44 10.44 -21.39 1.43
CA SER A 44 9.58 -22.32 2.15
C SER A 44 8.33 -21.63 2.71
N THR A 45 8.49 -20.42 3.27
CA THR A 45 7.37 -19.61 3.78
C THR A 45 6.43 -19.18 2.65
N LEU A 46 6.98 -18.71 1.52
CA LEU A 46 6.20 -18.35 0.34
C LEU A 46 5.40 -19.54 -0.20
N ALA A 47 6.04 -20.71 -0.31
CA ALA A 47 5.39 -21.94 -0.75
C ALA A 47 4.27 -22.33 0.22
N PHE A 48 4.52 -22.31 1.53
CA PHE A 48 3.52 -22.59 2.55
C PHE A 48 2.31 -21.66 2.45
N ILE A 49 2.53 -20.34 2.33
CA ILE A 49 1.45 -19.36 2.20
C ILE A 49 0.68 -19.59 0.90
N THR A 50 1.38 -19.78 -0.22
CA THR A 50 0.74 -19.93 -1.54
C THR A 50 -0.08 -21.22 -1.61
N THR A 51 0.43 -22.33 -1.09
CA THR A 51 -0.28 -23.62 -1.10
C THR A 51 -1.50 -23.62 -0.17
N ASN A 52 -1.39 -23.06 1.04
CA ASN A 52 -2.46 -23.13 2.04
C ASN A 52 -3.46 -21.96 1.95
N PHE A 53 -2.98 -20.75 1.64
CA PHE A 53 -3.76 -19.51 1.61
C PHE A 53 -3.97 -18.93 0.20
N GLY A 54 -3.43 -19.55 -0.85
CA GLY A 54 -3.58 -19.07 -2.23
C GLY A 54 -5.04 -18.94 -2.68
N TRP A 55 -5.90 -19.89 -2.30
CA TRP A 55 -7.34 -19.82 -2.59
C TRP A 55 -7.99 -18.60 -1.93
N PHE A 56 -7.63 -18.32 -0.67
CA PHE A 56 -8.14 -17.17 0.08
C PHE A 56 -7.64 -15.85 -0.53
N TYR A 57 -6.37 -15.82 -0.95
CA TYR A 57 -5.80 -14.66 -1.65
C TYR A 57 -6.56 -14.37 -2.95
N MET A 58 -6.77 -15.38 -3.81
CA MET A 58 -7.52 -15.21 -5.06
C MET A 58 -8.96 -14.75 -4.83
N LEU A 59 -9.67 -15.35 -3.86
CA LEU A 59 -11.02 -14.91 -3.52
C LEU A 59 -11.05 -13.50 -2.95
N SER A 60 -10.07 -13.12 -2.13
CA SER A 60 -9.99 -11.77 -1.57
C SER A 60 -9.81 -10.72 -2.67
N VAL A 61 -8.90 -10.96 -3.62
CA VAL A 61 -8.69 -10.06 -4.77
C VAL A 61 -9.97 -9.93 -5.61
N ALA A 62 -10.60 -11.07 -5.94
CA ALA A 62 -11.85 -11.07 -6.69
C ALA A 62 -12.97 -10.35 -5.93
N PHE A 63 -13.09 -10.59 -4.63
CA PHE A 63 -14.07 -9.94 -3.75
C PHE A 63 -13.86 -8.42 -3.72
N PHE A 64 -12.64 -7.94 -3.46
CA PHE A 64 -12.37 -6.50 -3.42
C PHE A 64 -12.63 -5.84 -4.77
N LEU A 65 -12.30 -6.49 -5.89
CA LEU A 65 -12.61 -5.98 -7.23
C LEU A 65 -14.13 -5.85 -7.44
N VAL A 66 -14.89 -6.90 -7.16
CA VAL A 66 -16.35 -6.88 -7.28
C VAL A 66 -16.95 -5.85 -6.31
N PHE A 67 -16.40 -5.73 -5.11
CA PHE A 67 -16.86 -4.78 -4.10
C PHE A 67 -16.67 -3.32 -4.56
N ILE A 68 -15.48 -2.94 -5.05
CA ILE A 68 -15.24 -1.56 -5.50
C ILE A 68 -16.06 -1.23 -6.76
N VAL A 69 -16.18 -2.16 -7.71
CA VAL A 69 -17.01 -1.98 -8.92
C VAL A 69 -18.48 -1.91 -8.54
N GLY A 70 -18.93 -2.76 -7.62
CA GLY A 70 -20.27 -2.75 -7.05
C GLY A 70 -20.60 -1.40 -6.43
N ILE A 71 -19.72 -0.87 -5.56
CA ILE A 71 -19.91 0.46 -4.97
C ILE A 71 -19.97 1.54 -6.06
N ALA A 72 -19.07 1.50 -7.05
CA ALA A 72 -19.02 2.49 -8.12
C ALA A 72 -20.31 2.56 -8.95
N MET A 73 -21.01 1.44 -9.11
CA MET A 73 -22.30 1.39 -9.83
C MET A 73 -23.51 1.80 -8.97
N THR A 74 -23.36 1.86 -7.64
CA THR A 74 -24.44 2.24 -6.72
C THR A 74 -24.45 3.75 -6.46
N PRO A 75 -25.53 4.31 -5.86
CA PRO A 75 -25.56 5.71 -5.44
C PRO A 75 -24.40 6.11 -4.50
N TRP A 76 -23.81 5.15 -3.79
CA TRP A 76 -22.67 5.40 -2.91
C TRP A 76 -21.40 5.82 -3.67
N GLY A 77 -21.25 5.42 -4.94
CA GLY A 77 -20.14 5.86 -5.78
C GLY A 77 -20.21 7.35 -6.16
N SER A 78 -21.38 7.99 -6.02
CA SER A 78 -21.58 9.41 -6.32
C SER A 78 -21.29 10.35 -5.14
N ILE A 79 -21.01 9.79 -3.96
CA ILE A 79 -20.74 10.57 -2.75
C ILE A 79 -19.38 11.27 -2.88
N LYS A 80 -19.37 12.59 -2.72
CA LYS A 80 -18.13 13.38 -2.69
C LYS A 80 -17.36 13.08 -1.40
N LEU A 81 -16.06 12.81 -1.53
CA LEU A 81 -15.14 12.63 -0.39
C LEU A 81 -14.71 13.99 0.17
N GLY A 82 -15.63 14.68 0.84
CA GLY A 82 -15.42 16.00 1.42
C GLY A 82 -16.76 16.69 1.70
N PRO A 83 -16.75 17.98 2.09
CA PRO A 83 -17.97 18.77 2.19
C PRO A 83 -18.75 18.79 0.86
N ASP A 84 -20.08 18.95 0.89
CA ASP A 84 -20.93 18.89 -0.31
C ASP A 84 -20.54 19.91 -1.40
N HIS A 85 -20.01 21.05 -0.95
CA HIS A 85 -19.54 22.17 -1.78
C HIS A 85 -18.04 22.09 -2.10
N ALA A 86 -17.38 20.96 -1.82
CA ALA A 86 -15.99 20.77 -2.22
C ALA A 86 -15.86 20.67 -3.75
N GLU A 87 -14.84 21.35 -4.26
CA GLU A 87 -14.38 21.25 -5.64
C GLU A 87 -13.05 20.48 -5.71
N PRO A 88 -12.75 19.81 -6.83
CA PRO A 88 -11.48 19.12 -7.01
C PRO A 88 -10.28 20.08 -6.88
N GLN A 89 -9.33 19.76 -6.00
CA GLN A 89 -8.11 20.56 -5.83
C GLN A 89 -7.16 20.46 -7.03
N TYR A 90 -7.25 19.37 -7.80
CA TYR A 90 -6.42 19.09 -8.96
C TYR A 90 -7.29 18.79 -10.17
N SER A 91 -6.81 19.13 -11.36
CA SER A 91 -7.47 18.74 -12.61
C SER A 91 -7.46 17.21 -12.76
N PHE A 92 -8.44 16.67 -13.47
CA PHE A 92 -8.56 15.21 -13.65
C PHE A 92 -7.28 14.55 -14.22
N PRO A 93 -6.59 15.10 -15.24
CA PRO A 93 -5.33 14.53 -15.72
C PRO A 93 -4.21 14.56 -14.68
N ALA A 94 -4.11 15.64 -13.89
CA ALA A 94 -3.12 15.75 -12.82
C ALA A 94 -3.40 14.75 -11.68
N TRP A 95 -4.67 14.60 -11.29
CA TRP A 95 -5.10 13.61 -10.29
C TRP A 95 -4.80 12.18 -10.75
N PHE A 96 -5.10 11.86 -12.01
CA PHE A 96 -4.84 10.55 -12.58
C PHE A 96 -3.33 10.22 -12.60
N ALA A 97 -2.49 11.20 -12.98
CA ALA A 97 -1.03 11.04 -12.95
C ALA A 97 -0.49 10.77 -11.53
N MET A 98 -1.05 11.44 -10.51
CA MET A 98 -0.67 11.20 -9.11
C MET A 98 -1.00 9.78 -8.64
N LEU A 99 -2.16 9.23 -9.03
CA LEU A 99 -2.54 7.86 -8.69
C LEU A 99 -1.54 6.84 -9.25
N PHE A 100 -1.12 7.02 -10.50
CA PHE A 100 -0.14 6.15 -11.14
C PHE A 100 1.25 6.26 -10.49
N SER A 101 1.68 7.49 -10.18
CA SER A 101 2.95 7.74 -9.49
C SER A 101 3.00 7.13 -8.09
N ALA A 102 1.88 7.10 -7.36
CA ALA A 102 1.82 6.55 -6.02
C ALA A 102 1.77 5.01 -6.01
N GLY A 103 1.15 4.39 -7.01
CA GLY A 103 0.81 2.95 -6.97
C GLY A 103 1.64 2.02 -7.86
N TYR A 104 1.98 2.43 -9.08
CA TYR A 104 2.42 1.50 -10.13
C TYR A 104 3.93 1.54 -10.47
N GLY A 105 4.71 2.40 -9.80
CA GLY A 105 6.05 2.82 -10.21
C GLY A 105 7.04 1.70 -10.57
N ILE A 106 7.57 0.98 -9.58
CA ILE A 106 8.66 0.00 -9.81
C ILE A 106 8.19 -1.28 -10.51
N ALA A 107 6.94 -1.69 -10.26
CA ALA A 107 6.42 -2.95 -10.76
C ALA A 107 6.34 -2.98 -12.30
N LEU A 108 5.92 -1.89 -12.94
CA LEU A 108 5.80 -1.84 -14.41
C LEU A 108 7.15 -1.83 -15.12
N LEU A 109 8.18 -1.22 -14.53
CA LEU A 109 9.53 -1.20 -15.10
C LEU A 109 10.21 -2.57 -15.03
N PHE A 110 9.94 -3.33 -13.96
CA PHE A 110 10.52 -4.66 -13.77
C PHE A 110 9.78 -5.73 -14.58
N PHE A 111 8.45 -5.78 -14.45
CA PHE A 111 7.65 -6.83 -15.09
C PHE A 111 7.27 -6.50 -16.53
N GLY A 112 7.14 -5.23 -16.92
CA GLY A 112 6.80 -4.86 -18.30
C GLY A 112 7.93 -5.04 -19.32
N VAL A 113 9.17 -5.26 -18.87
CA VAL A 113 10.30 -5.66 -19.72
C VAL A 113 10.58 -7.17 -19.62
N ALA A 114 10.15 -7.80 -18.51
CA ALA A 114 10.39 -9.21 -18.23
C ALA A 114 9.30 -10.15 -18.76
N GLU A 115 8.08 -9.66 -18.97
CA GLU A 115 7.02 -10.32 -19.77
C GLU A 115 6.96 -9.76 -21.20
#